data_AF-A0A220VC16-F1
#
_entry.id   AF-A0A220VC16-F1
#
_cell.length_a   1.000
_cell.length_b   1.000
_cell.length_c   1.000
_cell.angle_alpha   90.00
_cell.angle_beta   90.00
_cell.angle_gamma   90.00
#
_symmetry.space_group_name_H-M   'P 1'
#
loop_
_entity.id
_entity.type
_entity.pdbx_description
1 polymer ?
#
loop_
_entity_poly.entity_id
_entity_poly.type
_entity_poly.pdbx_seq_one_letter_code
_entity_poly.pdbx_strand_id
1 'polypeptide(L)'
;MMQSNNVHNFDIVITGCGPASQVLASALENALPEKKVAWIRDQSDLKEKKVDSRKLALSYSSLSILKKLKLISDKKIGYYIKKINVSDEGHFGKVFLHASKIGVPYLGTVLSFHELLQSLKKEKCCIYKDTVCEINQNEEEIKISLTNNQKS
;
A
#
# COMPACT_ATOMS: atom_id res chain seq x y z
N MET A 1 32.14 1.36 -22.12
CA MET A 1 30.85 1.69 -22.76
C MET A 1 30.04 2.46 -21.74
N MET A 2 29.92 3.79 -21.88
CA MET A 2 29.22 4.67 -20.93
C MET A 2 27.71 4.40 -21.02
N GLN A 3 27.09 3.91 -19.93
CA GLN A 3 25.63 3.82 -19.87
C GLN A 3 25.08 5.26 -19.82
N SER A 4 24.16 5.61 -20.72
CA SER A 4 23.44 6.88 -20.64
C SER A 4 22.63 6.92 -19.35
N ASN A 5 22.94 7.86 -18.46
CA ASN A 5 22.11 8.19 -17.32
C ASN A 5 20.83 8.86 -17.81
N ASN A 6 19.74 8.09 -17.92
CA ASN A 6 18.42 8.65 -18.23
C ASN A 6 17.86 9.33 -16.98
N VAL A 7 17.89 10.66 -16.97
CA VAL A 7 17.26 11.46 -15.91
C VAL A 7 15.78 11.64 -16.23
N HIS A 8 14.91 11.31 -15.27
CA HIS A 8 13.47 11.49 -15.37
C HIS A 8 12.95 12.35 -14.22
N ASN A 9 12.20 13.40 -14.54
CA ASN A 9 11.67 14.34 -13.56
C ASN A 9 10.24 13.95 -13.16
N PHE A 10 10.01 13.88 -11.85
CA PHE A 10 8.73 13.59 -11.22
C PHE A 10 8.45 14.63 -10.14
N ASP A 11 7.18 14.92 -9.90
CA ASP A 11 6.77 15.75 -8.77
C ASP A 11 6.86 14.99 -7.45
N ILE A 12 6.57 13.68 -7.49
CA ILE A 12 6.54 12.82 -6.31
C ILE A 12 7.17 11.48 -6.69
N VAL A 13 8.09 11.01 -5.84
CA VAL A 13 8.64 9.66 -5.94
C VAL A 13 8.31 8.88 -4.67
N ILE A 14 7.71 7.71 -4.84
CA ILE A 14 7.37 6.78 -3.76
C ILE A 14 8.33 5.61 -3.84
N THR A 15 8.95 5.27 -2.71
CA THR A 15 9.85 4.10 -2.60
C THR A 15 9.17 3.02 -1.75
N GLY A 16 9.41 1.75 -2.10
CA GLY A 16 8.98 0.59 -1.30
C GLY A 16 7.77 -0.16 -1.87
N CYS A 17 7.67 -1.44 -1.56
CA CYS A 17 6.82 -2.39 -2.28
C CYS A 17 5.50 -2.79 -1.60
N GLY A 18 5.14 -2.16 -0.49
CA GLY A 18 4.02 -2.58 0.35
C GLY A 18 2.62 -2.15 -0.13
N PRO A 19 1.56 -2.62 0.55
CA PRO A 19 0.20 -2.16 0.31
C PRO A 19 0.04 -0.67 0.63
N ALA A 20 0.79 -0.14 1.60
CA ALA A 20 0.74 1.26 1.98
C ALA A 20 1.25 2.18 0.85
N SER A 21 2.35 1.83 0.18
CA SER A 21 2.87 2.60 -0.95
C SER A 21 1.93 2.52 -2.15
N GLN A 22 1.30 1.37 -2.40
CA GLN A 22 0.30 1.24 -3.45
C GLN A 22 -0.97 2.07 -3.18
N VAL A 23 -1.45 2.09 -1.92
CA VAL A 23 -2.54 2.96 -1.47
C VAL A 23 -2.17 4.42 -1.66
N LEU A 24 -0.97 4.82 -1.26
CA LEU A 24 -0.49 6.20 -1.39
C LEU A 24 -0.39 6.63 -2.85
N ALA A 25 0.21 5.80 -3.72
CA ALA A 25 0.31 6.06 -5.15
C ALA A 25 -1.07 6.28 -5.76
N SER A 26 -2.01 5.37 -5.50
CA SER A 26 -3.37 5.48 -6.02
C SER A 26 -4.14 6.68 -5.45
N ALA A 27 -3.93 7.00 -4.18
CA ALA A 27 -4.54 8.17 -3.54
C ALA A 27 -4.03 9.48 -4.16
N LEU A 28 -2.71 9.58 -4.38
CA LEU A 28 -2.09 10.76 -4.98
C LEU A 28 -2.54 10.97 -6.43
N GLU A 29 -2.67 9.91 -7.21
CA GLU A 29 -3.22 10.01 -8.57
C GLU A 29 -4.65 10.55 -8.60
N ASN A 30 -5.47 10.17 -7.60
CA ASN A 30 -6.84 10.65 -7.51
C ASN A 30 -6.91 12.09 -6.99
N ALA A 31 -6.04 12.45 -6.04
CA ALA A 31 -6.07 13.75 -5.38
C ALA A 31 -5.33 14.86 -6.16
N LEU A 32 -4.28 14.49 -6.89
CA LEU A 32 -3.36 15.38 -7.60
C LEU A 32 -3.12 14.87 -9.04
N PRO A 33 -4.16 14.84 -9.90
CA PRO A 33 -4.09 14.25 -11.23
C PRO A 33 -3.08 14.93 -12.19
N GLU A 34 -2.66 16.16 -11.89
CA GLU A 34 -1.67 16.94 -12.63
C GLU A 34 -0.21 16.58 -12.28
N LYS A 35 0.01 15.89 -11.17
CA LYS A 35 1.35 15.57 -10.66
C LYS A 35 1.88 14.27 -11.26
N LYS A 36 3.15 14.29 -11.69
CA LYS A 36 3.87 13.10 -12.17
C LYS A 36 4.37 12.29 -10.97
N VAL A 37 3.73 11.16 -10.72
CA VAL A 37 4.09 10.25 -9.62
C VAL A 37 4.87 9.04 -10.17
N ALA A 38 6.08 8.83 -9.64
CA ALA A 38 6.84 7.60 -9.84
C ALA A 38 6.73 6.70 -8.61
N TRP A 39 6.62 5.40 -8.82
CA TRP A 39 6.66 4.40 -7.76
C TRP A 39 7.75 3.37 -8.05
N ILE A 40 8.75 3.31 -7.16
CA ILE A 40 9.87 2.38 -7.23
C ILE A 40 9.58 1.17 -6.34
N ARG A 41 9.54 -0.01 -6.95
CA ARG A 41 9.30 -1.32 -6.29
C ARG A 41 10.36 -2.32 -6.74
N ASP A 42 10.98 -3.00 -5.80
CA ASP A 42 11.99 -4.05 -6.07
C ASP A 42 11.39 -5.21 -6.90
N GLN A 43 12.18 -5.76 -7.83
CA GLN A 43 11.84 -6.96 -8.59
C GLN A 43 11.71 -8.21 -7.72
N SER A 44 12.35 -8.26 -6.56
CA SER A 44 12.25 -9.42 -5.66
C SER A 44 10.80 -9.71 -5.22
N ASP A 45 9.94 -8.68 -5.21
CA ASP A 45 8.50 -8.77 -4.95
C ASP A 45 7.67 -9.27 -6.14
N LEU A 46 8.28 -9.31 -7.34
CA LEU A 46 7.67 -9.78 -8.59
C LEU A 46 7.99 -11.24 -8.89
N LYS A 47 8.27 -12.08 -7.88
CA LYS A 47 8.13 -13.53 -8.01
C LYS A 47 6.64 -13.89 -8.17
N GLU A 48 6.06 -13.39 -9.26
CA GLU A 48 4.72 -13.58 -9.75
C GLU A 48 4.64 -14.98 -10.37
N LYS A 49 3.98 -15.88 -9.64
CA LYS A 49 3.24 -17.02 -10.19
C LYS A 49 2.29 -17.65 -9.15
N LYS A 50 2.48 -17.37 -7.86
CA LYS A 50 1.49 -17.69 -6.83
C LYS A 50 0.66 -16.46 -6.48
N VAL A 51 -0.65 -16.57 -6.66
CA VAL A 51 -1.61 -15.65 -6.04
C VAL A 51 -1.28 -15.55 -4.56
N ASP A 52 -1.04 -14.34 -4.08
CA ASP A 52 -0.77 -14.09 -2.67
C ASP A 52 -2.00 -14.47 -1.84
N SER A 53 -1.93 -15.63 -1.18
CA SER A 53 -3.03 -16.23 -0.44
C SER A 53 -3.19 -15.62 0.96
N ARG A 54 -2.36 -14.64 1.34
CA ARG A 54 -2.43 -14.01 2.65
C ARG A 54 -3.79 -13.36 2.86
N LYS A 55 -4.36 -13.60 4.03
CA LYS A 55 -5.50 -12.85 4.53
C LYS A 55 -4.99 -11.66 5.33
N LEU A 56 -5.67 -10.53 5.21
CA LEU A 56 -5.36 -9.31 5.95
C LEU A 56 -6.55 -8.92 6.81
N ALA A 57 -6.31 -8.72 8.11
CA ALA A 57 -7.26 -8.09 9.01
C ALA A 57 -7.06 -6.57 8.97
N LEU A 58 -7.99 -5.84 8.37
CA LEU A 58 -8.00 -4.37 8.38
C LEU A 58 -8.93 -3.87 9.48
N SER A 59 -8.47 -2.88 10.24
CA SER A 59 -9.30 -2.18 11.22
C SER A 59 -10.43 -1.39 10.55
N TYR A 60 -11.47 -1.07 11.33
CA TYR A 60 -12.54 -0.16 10.89
C TYR A 60 -11.99 1.20 10.39
N SER A 61 -10.99 1.75 11.09
CA SER A 61 -10.37 3.02 10.73
C SER A 61 -9.61 2.95 9.41
N SER A 62 -8.84 1.88 9.19
CA SER A 62 -8.13 1.66 7.92
C SER A 62 -9.10 1.55 6.74
N LEU A 63 -10.19 0.79 6.90
CA LEU A 63 -11.26 0.70 5.89
C LEU A 63 -11.90 2.06 5.63
N SER A 64 -12.14 2.85 6.68
CA SER A 64 -12.73 4.18 6.56
C SER A 64 -11.84 5.14 5.78
N ILE A 65 -10.52 5.08 5.96
CA ILE A 65 -9.56 5.84 5.18
C ILE A 65 -9.60 5.43 3.71
N LEU A 66 -9.54 4.12 3.42
CA LEU A 66 -9.58 3.63 2.03
C LEU A 66 -10.87 4.02 1.30
N LYS A 67 -12.02 4.01 1.99
CA LYS A 67 -13.29 4.48 1.44
C LYS A 67 -13.27 5.99 1.15
N LYS A 68 -12.78 6.79 2.09
CA LYS A 68 -12.64 8.26 1.90
C LYS A 68 -11.74 8.60 0.71
N LEU A 69 -10.69 7.82 0.49
CA LEU A 69 -9.79 7.94 -0.66
C LEU A 69 -10.39 7.37 -1.97
N LYS A 70 -11.63 6.88 -1.94
CA LYS A 70 -12.34 6.23 -3.06
C LYS A 70 -11.56 5.05 -3.67
N LEU A 71 -10.74 4.40 -2.85
CA LEU A 71 -9.91 3.27 -3.26
C LEU A 71 -10.63 1.94 -3.14
N ILE A 72 -11.62 1.86 -2.25
CA ILE A 72 -12.49 0.70 -2.09
C ILE A 72 -13.95 1.14 -2.11
N SER A 73 -14.81 0.31 -2.69
CA SER A 73 -16.25 0.58 -2.76
C SER A 73 -16.96 0.30 -1.43
N ASP A 74 -18.20 0.78 -1.28
CA ASP A 74 -19.06 0.46 -0.14
C ASP A 74 -19.64 -0.96 -0.15
N LYS A 75 -19.35 -1.76 -1.19
CA LYS A 75 -19.73 -3.17 -1.21
C LYS A 75 -19.08 -3.91 -0.04
N LYS A 76 -19.70 -5.01 0.37
CA LYS A 76 -19.13 -5.88 1.40
C LYS A 76 -17.77 -6.39 0.94
N ILE A 77 -16.73 -6.06 1.70
CA ILE A 77 -15.34 -6.52 1.47
C ILE A 77 -14.98 -7.47 2.60
N GLY A 78 -14.80 -8.75 2.27
CA GLY A 78 -14.36 -9.76 3.21
C GLY A 78 -15.36 -10.10 4.32
N TYR A 79 -14.82 -10.55 5.46
CA TYR A 79 -15.56 -11.00 6.63
C TYR A 79 -15.42 -10.01 7.79
N TYR A 80 -16.54 -9.42 8.23
CA TYR A 80 -16.53 -8.43 9.30
C TYR A 80 -16.21 -9.05 10.67
N ILE A 81 -15.30 -8.40 11.38
CA ILE A 81 -14.91 -8.73 12.75
C ILE A 81 -15.84 -7.97 13.69
N LYS A 82 -16.78 -8.65 14.35
CA LYS A 82 -17.70 -8.02 15.32
C LYS A 82 -17.22 -8.14 16.76
N LYS A 83 -16.47 -9.21 17.05
CA LYS A 83 -15.96 -9.54 18.37
C LYS A 83 -14.49 -9.93 18.27
N ILE A 84 -13.67 -9.51 19.23
CA ILE A 84 -12.29 -9.99 19.41
C ILE A 84 -12.16 -10.40 20.88
N ASN A 85 -11.69 -11.61 21.10
CA ASN A 85 -11.40 -12.13 22.44
C ASN A 85 -9.91 -12.41 22.50
N VAL A 86 -9.21 -11.78 23.44
CA VAL A 86 -7.78 -12.00 23.70
C VAL A 86 -7.68 -12.62 25.08
N SER A 87 -6.99 -13.76 25.18
CA SER A 87 -6.67 -14.43 26.43
C SER A 87 -5.17 -14.64 26.53
N ASP A 88 -4.65 -14.49 27.74
CA ASP A 88 -3.27 -14.82 28.08
C ASP A 88 -3.22 -16.27 28.60
N GLU A 89 -2.41 -17.10 27.98
CA GLU A 89 -2.29 -18.51 28.35
C GLU A 89 -1.47 -18.64 29.65
N GLY A 90 -1.97 -19.41 30.62
CA GLY A 90 -1.32 -19.55 31.93
C GLY A 90 -1.59 -18.40 32.90
N HIS A 91 -2.31 -17.36 32.49
CA HIS A 91 -2.68 -16.21 33.33
C HIS A 91 -4.18 -15.93 33.28
N PHE A 92 -4.71 -15.20 34.28
CA PHE A 92 -6.13 -14.82 34.31
C PHE A 92 -6.45 -13.58 33.46
N GLY A 93 -5.57 -13.19 32.53
CA GLY A 93 -5.74 -12.04 31.65
C GLY A 93 -6.71 -12.32 30.51
N LYS A 94 -7.83 -11.58 30.43
CA LYS A 94 -8.79 -11.67 29.33
C LYS A 94 -9.31 -10.29 28.93
N VAL A 95 -9.37 -10.03 27.62
CA VAL A 95 -9.94 -8.81 27.03
C VAL A 95 -10.98 -9.18 25.98
N PHE A 96 -12.15 -8.56 26.09
CA PHE A 96 -13.28 -8.76 25.18
C PHE A 96 -13.66 -7.45 24.51
N LEU A 97 -13.44 -7.36 23.20
CA LEU A 97 -13.83 -6.22 22.38
C LEU A 97 -15.08 -6.57 21.58
N HIS A 98 -16.08 -5.68 21.62
CA HIS A 98 -17.29 -5.81 20.82
C HIS A 98 -17.55 -4.51 20.05
N ALA A 99 -17.87 -4.62 18.77
CA ALA A 99 -18.12 -3.47 17.91
C ALA A 99 -19.19 -2.52 18.50
N SER A 100 -20.26 -3.10 19.05
CA SER A 100 -21.33 -2.31 19.66
C SER A 100 -20.90 -1.54 20.91
N LYS A 101 -19.90 -2.03 21.66
CA LYS A 101 -19.40 -1.36 22.88
C LYS A 101 -18.60 -0.10 22.57
N ILE A 102 -18.05 0.01 21.36
CA ILE A 102 -17.27 1.17 20.90
C ILE A 102 -18.01 1.99 19.83
N GLY A 103 -19.29 1.72 19.60
CA GLY A 103 -20.13 2.51 18.70
C GLY A 103 -19.82 2.38 17.20
N VAL A 104 -19.16 1.30 16.77
CA VAL A 104 -18.85 1.04 15.35
C VAL A 104 -19.65 -0.16 14.84
N PRO A 105 -19.95 -0.23 13.52
CA PRO A 105 -20.67 -1.38 12.98
C PRO A 105 -19.84 -2.66 13.08
N TYR A 106 -18.52 -2.60 12.92
CA TYR A 106 -17.59 -3.74 13.04
C TYR A 106 -16.21 -3.23 13.45
N LEU A 107 -15.42 -4.04 14.15
CA LEU A 107 -14.06 -3.73 14.59
C LEU A 107 -13.07 -3.68 13.41
N GLY A 108 -13.36 -4.45 12.36
CA GLY A 108 -12.54 -4.56 11.17
C GLY A 108 -13.12 -5.54 10.16
N THR A 109 -12.34 -5.89 9.13
CA THR A 109 -12.66 -6.95 8.18
C THR A 109 -11.44 -7.82 7.88
N VAL A 110 -11.66 -9.11 7.64
CA VAL A 110 -10.66 -10.02 7.10
C VAL A 110 -10.90 -10.19 5.60
N LEU A 111 -9.93 -9.82 4.78
CA LEU A 111 -10.04 -9.84 3.32
C LEU A 111 -8.83 -10.52 2.65
N SER A 112 -8.96 -10.86 1.36
CA SER A 112 -7.84 -11.36 0.57
C SER A 112 -6.87 -10.24 0.23
N PHE A 113 -5.59 -10.39 0.57
CA PHE A 113 -4.58 -9.38 0.25
C PHE A 113 -4.49 -9.14 -1.26
N HIS A 114 -4.55 -10.21 -2.05
CA HIS A 114 -4.56 -10.13 -3.50
C HIS A 114 -5.73 -9.29 -4.05
N GLU A 115 -6.96 -9.52 -3.55
CA GLU A 115 -8.14 -8.76 -4.00
C GLU A 115 -8.04 -7.28 -3.64
N LEU A 116 -7.48 -6.96 -2.46
CA LEU A 116 -7.21 -5.58 -2.09
C LEU A 116 -6.22 -4.94 -3.08
N LEU A 117 -5.06 -5.58 -3.31
CA LEU A 117 -4.07 -5.02 -4.25
C LEU A 117 -4.64 -4.88 -5.66
N GLN A 118 -5.49 -5.80 -6.11
CA GLN A 118 -6.15 -5.71 -7.41
C GLN A 118 -7.10 -4.52 -7.48
N SER A 119 -7.87 -4.24 -6.41
CA SER A 119 -8.74 -3.06 -6.35
C SER A 119 -7.98 -1.73 -6.36
N LEU A 120 -6.70 -1.75 -5.94
CA LEU A 120 -5.80 -0.61 -5.89
C LEU A 120 -4.97 -0.41 -7.17
N LYS A 121 -5.05 -1.33 -8.14
CA LYS A 121 -4.31 -1.16 -9.40
C LYS A 121 -4.91 0.02 -10.18
N LYS A 122 -4.07 1.00 -10.47
CA LYS A 122 -4.37 2.14 -11.34
C LYS A 122 -3.32 2.21 -12.44
N GLU A 123 -3.70 2.83 -13.56
CA GLU A 123 -2.95 2.78 -14.82
C GLU A 123 -1.96 3.94 -15.01
N LYS A 124 -1.98 4.97 -14.15
CA LYS A 124 -1.25 6.23 -14.43
C LYS A 124 0.17 6.30 -13.87
N CYS A 125 0.47 5.64 -12.76
CA CYS A 125 1.74 5.79 -12.06
C CYS A 125 2.86 5.10 -12.84
N CYS A 126 3.96 5.81 -13.05
CA CYS A 126 5.15 5.21 -13.64
C CYS A 126 5.79 4.26 -12.61
N ILE A 127 5.74 2.95 -12.88
CA ILE A 127 6.30 1.93 -11.99
C ILE A 127 7.71 1.59 -12.44
N TYR A 128 8.68 1.84 -11.56
CA TYR A 128 10.08 1.44 -11.73
C TYR A 128 10.33 0.15 -10.95
N LYS A 129 10.73 -0.90 -11.67
CA LYS A 129 11.03 -2.22 -11.09
C LYS A 129 12.50 -2.31 -10.70
N ASP A 130 12.87 -1.57 -9.66
CA ASP A 130 14.25 -1.43 -9.24
C ASP A 130 14.36 -1.07 -7.75
N THR A 131 15.59 -1.01 -7.25
CA THR A 131 15.93 -0.66 -5.88
C THR A 131 16.63 0.69 -5.85
N VAL A 132 16.34 1.49 -4.83
CA VAL A 132 17.04 2.76 -4.59
C VAL A 132 18.40 2.47 -3.99
N CYS A 133 19.46 2.89 -4.67
CA CYS A 133 20.84 2.80 -4.18
C CYS A 133 21.24 4.02 -3.37
N GLU A 134 20.77 5.20 -3.79
CA GLU A 134 21.24 6.47 -3.24
C GLU A 134 20.13 7.52 -3.31
N ILE A 135 20.06 8.36 -2.28
CA ILE A 135 19.17 9.52 -2.22
C ILE A 135 20.03 10.72 -1.84
N ASN A 136 20.13 11.67 -2.76
CA ASN A 136 20.83 12.93 -2.56
C ASN A 136 19.83 14.07 -2.57
N GLN A 137 19.71 14.78 -1.45
CA GLN A 137 18.81 15.90 -1.29
C GLN A 137 19.61 17.20 -1.15
N ASN A 138 19.24 18.21 -1.93
CA ASN A 138 19.70 19.59 -1.76
C ASN A 138 18.48 20.51 -1.57
N GLU A 139 18.69 21.83 -1.52
CA GLU A 139 17.63 22.81 -1.29
C GLU A 139 16.65 22.95 -2.48
N GLU A 140 17.06 22.55 -3.69
CA GLU A 140 16.29 22.73 -4.92
C GLU A 140 15.61 21.44 -5.41
N GLU A 141 16.22 20.29 -5.18
CA GLU A 141 15.80 19.01 -5.73
C GLU A 141 16.22 17.79 -4.88
N ILE A 142 15.52 16.68 -5.12
CA ILE A 142 15.86 15.35 -4.60
C ILE A 142 16.25 14.47 -5.79
N LYS A 143 17.50 13.99 -5.80
CA LYS A 143 18.00 13.02 -6.77
C LYS A 143 17.99 11.62 -6.19
N ILE A 144 17.35 10.69 -6.90
CA ILE A 144 17.25 9.28 -6.51
C ILE A 144 17.96 8.45 -7.57
N SER A 145 18.99 7.70 -7.16
CA SER A 145 19.73 6.78 -8.02
C SER A 145 19.22 5.35 -7.83
N LEU A 146 18.96 4.65 -8.92
CA LEU A 146 18.48 3.27 -8.91
C LEU A 146 19.60 2.27 -9.25
N THR A 147 19.45 1.01 -8.85
CA THR A 147 20.50 -0.02 -8.97
C THR A 147 20.74 -0.46 -10.42
N ASN A 148 19.70 -0.58 -11.22
CA ASN A 148 19.77 -1.01 -12.61
C ASN A 148 19.02 -0.03 -13.50
N ASN A 149 19.74 0.71 -14.36
CA ASN A 149 19.22 1.68 -15.34
C ASN A 149 18.22 1.12 -16.39
N GLN A 150 17.52 0.01 -16.14
CA GLN A 150 16.56 -0.61 -17.04
C GLN A 150 15.12 -0.28 -16.63
N LYS A 151 14.48 0.57 -17.45
CA LYS A 151 13.01 0.66 -17.50
C LYS A 151 12.43 -0.64 -18.05
N SER A 152 11.39 -1.16 -17.41
CA SER A 152 10.47 -2.13 -18.01
C SER A 152 9.36 -1.40 -18.77
#